data_AF-A0A7S1L1V3-F1
#
_entry.id   AF-A0A7S1L1V3-F1
#
_cell.length_a   1.000
_cell.length_b   1.000
_cell.length_c   1.000
_cell.angle_alpha   90.00
_cell.angle_beta   90.00
_cell.angle_gamma   90.00
#
_symmetry.space_group_name_H-M   'P 1'
#
loop_
_entity.id
_entity.type
_entity.pdbx_description
1 polymer ?
#
loop_
_entity_poly.entity_id
_entity_poly.type
_entity_poly.pdbx_seq_one_letter_code
_entity_poly.pdbx_strand_id
1 'polypeptide(L)'
;EKLNGTSGILVAMTGDRWQVRLDGKGRWLLKTVHLVKVDVQTVDLRKHSLSIVGTFDQWKGVHKMNWDADCKCYVFEIKLGEDKEESFQILLDGDWKRCLHPDKNDANPYSAYNLLGPDAAGHSKNWTIGKHACDKAAEGARYRVSLSLMEDGNPKKVNWTK
;
A
#
# COMPACT_ATOMS: atom_id res chain seq x y z
N GLU A 1 -24.62 10.04 -14.08
CA GLU A 1 -24.26 8.67 -13.64
C GLU A 1 -23.75 8.72 -12.20
N LYS A 2 -24.10 7.75 -11.36
CA LYS A 2 -23.57 7.65 -9.99
C LYS A 2 -22.31 6.78 -10.04
N LEU A 3 -21.16 7.36 -9.68
CA LEU A 3 -19.85 6.69 -9.64
C LEU A 3 -19.66 5.91 -8.33
N ASN A 4 -20.69 5.17 -7.90
CA ASN A 4 -20.76 4.55 -6.58
C ASN A 4 -19.68 3.46 -6.44
N GLY A 5 -18.71 3.70 -5.56
CA GLY A 5 -17.62 2.76 -5.28
C GLY A 5 -16.46 2.80 -6.26
N THR A 6 -16.42 3.77 -7.19
CA THR A 6 -15.30 3.91 -8.13
C THR A 6 -14.14 4.68 -7.50
N SER A 7 -12.95 4.07 -7.48
CA SER A 7 -11.69 4.72 -7.09
C SER A 7 -10.99 5.36 -8.28
N GLY A 8 -10.12 6.33 -8.03
CA GLY A 8 -9.36 6.98 -9.09
C GLY A 8 -8.31 7.97 -8.58
N ILE A 9 -7.56 8.53 -9.52
CA ILE A 9 -6.46 9.46 -9.27
C ILE A 9 -6.86 10.85 -9.75
N LEU A 10 -6.67 11.87 -8.92
CA LEU A 10 -6.70 13.27 -9.35
C LEU A 10 -5.47 13.55 -10.23
N VAL A 11 -5.69 13.93 -11.48
CA VAL A 11 -4.64 14.12 -12.51
C VAL A 11 -4.20 15.57 -12.60
N ALA A 12 -5.15 16.50 -12.68
CA ALA A 12 -4.89 17.92 -12.87
C ALA A 12 -6.12 18.75 -12.48
N MET A 13 -5.94 20.06 -12.31
CA MET A 13 -7.03 21.01 -12.17
C MET A 13 -7.17 21.85 -13.44
N THR A 14 -8.41 22.03 -13.89
CA THR A 14 -8.76 22.93 -15.00
C THR A 14 -9.92 23.81 -14.55
N GLY A 15 -9.64 25.06 -14.16
CA GLY A 15 -10.63 25.95 -13.56
C GLY A 15 -11.14 25.39 -12.23
N ASP A 16 -12.46 25.20 -12.12
CA ASP A 16 -13.14 24.65 -10.94
C ASP A 16 -13.31 23.12 -10.98
N ARG A 17 -12.65 22.44 -11.93
CA ARG A 17 -12.81 21.00 -12.15
C ARG A 17 -11.50 20.25 -11.98
N TRP A 18 -11.59 19.09 -11.34
CA TRP A 18 -10.52 18.11 -11.30
C TRP A 18 -10.64 17.17 -12.48
N GLN A 19 -9.57 17.05 -13.26
CA GLN A 19 -9.38 15.93 -14.16
C GLN A 19 -9.05 14.70 -13.32
N VAL A 20 -9.85 13.65 -13.44
CA VAL A 20 -9.64 12.40 -12.71
C VAL A 20 -9.53 11.23 -13.68
N ARG A 21 -8.72 10.24 -13.29
CA ARG A 21 -8.66 8.96 -13.97
C ARG A 21 -9.23 7.90 -13.03
N LEU A 22 -10.40 7.38 -13.38
CA LEU A 22 -11.07 6.33 -12.64
C LEU A 22 -10.60 4.94 -13.10
N ASP A 23 -10.62 3.97 -12.21
CA ASP A 23 -10.29 2.58 -12.52
C ASP A 23 -11.42 1.96 -13.37
N GLY A 24 -11.29 2.02 -14.69
CA GLY A 24 -12.34 1.52 -15.61
C GLY A 24 -12.41 2.13 -17.02
N LYS A 25 -11.35 2.81 -17.48
CA LYS A 25 -11.22 3.58 -18.73
C LYS A 25 -12.00 4.90 -18.75
N GLY A 26 -11.32 5.96 -19.17
CA GLY A 26 -11.88 7.31 -19.35
C GLY A 26 -11.11 8.39 -18.58
N ARG A 27 -11.10 9.60 -19.14
CA ARG A 27 -10.75 10.83 -18.42
C ARG A 27 -12.06 11.52 -18.06
N TRP A 28 -12.23 11.84 -16.80
CA TRP A 28 -13.44 12.47 -16.29
C TRP A 28 -13.11 13.84 -15.73
N LEU A 29 -14.07 14.76 -15.75
CA LEU A 29 -13.99 16.03 -15.07
C LEU A 29 -15.02 16.04 -13.93
N LEU A 30 -14.54 16.12 -12.70
CA LEU A 30 -15.38 16.28 -11.52
C LEU A 30 -15.34 17.74 -11.08
N LYS A 31 -16.51 18.35 -10.87
CA LYS A 31 -16.58 19.68 -10.26
C LYS A 31 -16.10 19.59 -8.81
N THR A 32 -15.30 20.57 -8.38
CA THR A 32 -14.77 20.62 -7.01
C THR A 32 -15.88 20.63 -5.96
N VAL A 33 -17.03 21.28 -6.24
CA VAL A 33 -18.20 21.29 -5.35
C VAL A 33 -18.84 19.92 -5.11
N HIS A 34 -18.54 18.93 -5.94
CA HIS A 34 -19.00 17.55 -5.77
C HIS A 34 -17.95 16.65 -5.10
N LEU A 35 -16.74 17.18 -4.86
CA LEU A 35 -15.73 16.50 -4.09
C LEU A 35 -15.92 16.86 -2.62
N VAL A 36 -16.11 15.84 -1.81
CA VAL A 36 -16.06 15.99 -0.36
C VAL A 36 -14.64 15.67 0.07
N LYS A 37 -13.95 16.62 0.69
CA LYS A 37 -12.74 16.31 1.43
C LYS A 37 -13.14 15.41 2.59
N VAL A 38 -12.73 14.16 2.55
CA VAL A 38 -12.87 13.26 3.69
C VAL A 38 -11.67 13.53 4.59
N ASP A 39 -11.92 14.03 5.81
CA ASP A 39 -10.90 14.03 6.85
C ASP A 39 -10.71 12.59 7.30
N VAL A 40 -9.77 11.91 6.65
CA VAL A 40 -9.30 10.60 7.10
C VAL A 40 -8.56 10.82 8.41
N GLN A 41 -8.85 10.03 9.44
CA GLN A 41 -8.02 10.03 10.66
C GLN A 41 -6.58 9.79 10.24
N THR A 42 -5.74 10.81 10.44
CA THR A 42 -4.34 10.74 10.08
C THR A 42 -3.57 10.08 11.20
N VAL A 43 -2.66 9.18 10.85
CA VAL A 43 -1.71 8.58 11.77
C VAL A 43 -0.31 9.02 11.37
N ASP A 44 0.38 9.70 12.29
CA ASP A 44 1.78 10.03 12.08
C ASP A 44 2.63 8.79 12.40
N LEU A 45 2.90 7.97 11.39
CA LEU A 45 3.62 6.70 11.54
C LEU A 45 5.05 6.88 12.08
N ARG A 46 5.62 8.09 11.99
CA ARG A 46 6.95 8.40 12.54
C ARG A 46 7.00 8.30 14.06
N LYS A 47 5.84 8.34 14.72
CA LYS A 47 5.69 8.21 16.18
C LYS A 47 5.49 6.76 16.64
N HIS A 48 5.54 5.81 15.72
CA HIS A 48 5.24 4.41 15.98
C HIS A 48 6.34 3.49 15.46
N SER A 49 6.35 2.26 15.97
CA SER A 49 7.17 1.20 15.40
C SER A 49 6.41 0.48 14.27
N LEU A 50 7.06 0.27 13.13
CA LEU A 50 6.48 -0.49 12.03
C LEU A 50 7.11 -1.87 11.97
N SER A 51 6.26 -2.88 11.82
CA SER A 51 6.69 -4.26 11.65
C SER A 51 6.00 -4.88 10.44
N ILE A 52 6.62 -5.90 9.85
CA ILE A 52 6.10 -6.65 8.73
C ILE A 52 5.89 -8.11 9.16
N VAL A 53 4.80 -8.68 8.67
CA VAL A 53 4.37 -10.07 8.89
C VAL A 53 4.02 -10.66 7.54
N GLY A 54 4.29 -11.93 7.31
CA GLY A 54 4.03 -12.51 5.99
C GLY A 54 4.23 -14.00 5.89
N THR A 55 4.01 -14.54 4.70
CA THR A 55 4.20 -15.97 4.41
C THR A 55 5.66 -16.41 4.47
N PHE A 56 6.62 -15.48 4.35
CA PHE A 56 8.05 -15.75 4.31
C PHE A 56 8.61 -16.36 5.61
N ASP A 57 7.83 -16.27 6.70
CA ASP A 57 8.08 -16.96 7.96
C ASP A 57 6.83 -17.68 8.50
N GLN A 58 5.88 -17.99 7.62
CA GLN A 58 4.60 -18.62 7.94
C GLN A 58 3.76 -17.80 8.94
N TRP A 59 3.84 -16.47 8.89
CA TRP A 59 3.14 -15.53 9.78
C TRP A 59 3.47 -15.71 11.27
N LYS A 60 4.62 -16.30 11.59
CA LYS A 60 5.00 -16.65 12.97
C LYS A 60 5.65 -15.49 13.73
N GLY A 61 6.41 -14.66 13.03
CA GLY A 61 7.19 -13.57 13.59
C GLY A 61 6.64 -12.20 13.19
N VAL A 62 6.85 -11.23 14.08
CA VAL A 62 6.62 -9.80 13.83
C VAL A 62 7.99 -9.16 13.63
N HIS A 63 8.33 -8.81 12.39
CA HIS A 63 9.67 -8.36 12.04
C HIS A 63 9.73 -6.85 11.92
N LYS A 64 10.61 -6.19 12.68
CA LYS A 64 10.73 -4.73 12.64
C LYS A 64 11.20 -4.25 11.26
N MET A 65 10.55 -3.24 10.72
CA MET A 65 11.02 -2.51 9.53
C MET A 65 12.00 -1.40 9.95
N ASN A 66 13.02 -1.16 9.13
CA ASN A 66 14.04 -0.16 9.39
C ASN A 66 13.75 1.13 8.63
N TRP A 67 13.93 2.29 9.26
CA TRP A 67 13.84 3.57 8.58
C TRP A 67 15.07 3.80 7.70
N ASP A 68 14.84 4.11 6.43
CA ASP A 68 15.84 4.62 5.49
C ASP A 68 15.64 6.14 5.34
N ALA A 69 16.61 6.91 5.82
CA ALA A 69 16.55 8.37 5.81
C ALA A 69 16.72 8.98 4.42
N ASP A 70 17.48 8.34 3.53
CA ASP A 70 17.77 8.83 2.18
C ASP A 70 16.51 8.72 1.31
N CYS A 71 15.80 7.61 1.45
CA CYS A 71 14.57 7.33 0.70
C CYS A 71 13.30 7.75 1.44
N LYS A 72 13.42 8.22 2.70
CA LYS A 72 12.31 8.60 3.59
C LYS A 72 11.22 7.52 3.66
N CYS A 73 11.63 6.28 3.85
CA CYS A 73 10.73 5.13 3.85
C CYS A 73 11.15 4.07 4.88
N TYR A 74 10.19 3.27 5.33
CA TYR A 74 10.49 2.06 6.10
C TYR A 74 10.75 0.89 5.16
N VAL A 75 11.77 0.09 5.44
CA VAL A 75 12.19 -1.00 4.56
C VAL A 75 12.34 -2.34 5.29
N PHE A 76 12.12 -3.41 4.53
CA PHE A 76 12.40 -4.78 4.95
C PHE A 76 12.75 -5.63 3.73
N GLU A 77 13.63 -6.62 3.89
CA GLU A 77 14.01 -7.52 2.80
C GLU A 77 13.26 -8.85 2.93
N ILE A 78 12.55 -9.24 1.88
CA ILE A 78 11.88 -10.53 1.77
C ILE A 78 12.64 -11.39 0.75
N LYS A 79 12.93 -12.64 1.11
CA LYS A 79 13.43 -13.66 0.18
C LYS A 79 12.27 -14.55 -0.24
N LEU A 80 12.07 -14.74 -1.54
CA LEU A 80 11.02 -15.62 -2.05
C LEU A 80 11.40 -17.09 -1.88
N GLY A 81 10.45 -17.91 -1.39
CA GLY A 81 10.57 -19.37 -1.32
C GLY A 81 10.39 -20.08 -2.67
N GLU A 82 10.17 -21.39 -2.61
CA GLU A 82 9.99 -22.29 -3.78
C GLU A 82 8.79 -21.90 -4.65
N ASP A 83 7.73 -21.37 -4.03
CA ASP A 83 6.52 -20.91 -4.71
C ASP A 83 6.73 -19.60 -5.50
N LYS A 84 7.89 -18.94 -5.33
CA LYS A 84 8.27 -17.69 -6.00
C LYS A 84 7.26 -16.57 -5.74
N GLU A 85 6.54 -16.64 -4.63
CA GLU A 85 5.65 -15.60 -4.16
C GLU A 85 5.68 -15.49 -2.64
N GLU A 86 5.48 -14.27 -2.14
CA GLU A 86 5.35 -14.03 -0.70
C GLU A 86 4.30 -12.93 -0.47
N SER A 87 3.37 -13.20 0.44
CA SER A 87 2.33 -12.28 0.89
C SER A 87 2.72 -11.63 2.21
N PHE A 88 2.38 -10.36 2.41
CA PHE A 88 2.68 -9.66 3.65
C PHE A 88 1.68 -8.54 3.98
N GLN A 89 1.74 -8.12 5.24
CA GLN A 89 1.07 -6.93 5.79
C GLN A 89 2.02 -6.16 6.70
N ILE A 90 1.68 -4.91 7.03
CA ILE A 90 2.50 -4.07 7.91
C ILE A 90 1.68 -3.72 9.16
N LEU A 91 2.22 -4.03 10.32
CA LEU A 91 1.61 -3.77 11.62
C LEU A 91 2.19 -2.51 12.24
N LEU A 92 1.30 -1.72 12.83
CA LEU A 92 1.64 -0.59 13.68
C LEU A 92 1.78 -1.06 15.13
N ASP A 93 2.94 -0.80 15.73
CA ASP A 93 3.30 -1.27 17.08
C ASP A 93 3.17 -2.79 17.29
N GLY A 94 3.29 -3.56 16.21
CA GLY A 94 3.16 -5.02 16.24
C GLY A 94 1.74 -5.51 16.53
N ASP A 95 0.72 -4.65 16.44
CA ASP A 95 -0.67 -4.99 16.75
C ASP A 95 -1.46 -5.32 15.47
N TRP A 96 -2.02 -6.54 15.43
CA TRP A 96 -2.91 -7.02 14.36
C TRP A 96 -4.19 -6.20 14.21
N LYS A 97 -4.62 -5.48 15.25
CA LYS A 97 -5.76 -4.55 15.19
C LYS A 97 -5.40 -3.20 14.58
N ARG A 98 -4.12 -2.96 14.30
CA ARG A 98 -3.58 -1.73 13.72
C ARG A 98 -2.74 -2.08 12.50
N CYS A 99 -3.37 -2.75 11.54
CA CYS A 99 -2.74 -3.26 10.34
C CYS A 99 -2.90 -2.27 9.18
N LEU A 100 -1.81 -1.97 8.47
CA LEU A 100 -1.85 -1.41 7.13
C LEU A 100 -2.01 -2.54 6.13
N HIS A 101 -2.94 -2.38 5.20
CA HIS A 101 -3.26 -3.39 4.20
C HIS A 101 -3.84 -2.75 2.92
N PRO A 102 -3.82 -3.45 1.78
CA PRO A 102 -4.57 -3.03 0.60
C PRO A 102 -6.09 -3.23 0.74
N ASP A 103 -6.87 -2.65 -0.16
CA ASP A 103 -8.33 -2.90 -0.27
C ASP A 103 -8.69 -4.23 -0.95
N LYS A 104 -7.71 -4.88 -1.60
CA LYS A 104 -7.88 -6.13 -2.35
C LYS A 104 -6.79 -7.15 -2.03
N ASN A 105 -7.06 -8.40 -2.33
CA ASN A 105 -6.10 -9.48 -2.20
C ASN A 105 -5.06 -9.36 -3.32
N ASP A 106 -3.85 -9.86 -3.08
CA ASP A 106 -2.76 -9.90 -4.07
C ASP A 106 -2.42 -8.53 -4.68
N ALA A 107 -2.53 -7.48 -3.87
CA ALA A 107 -2.17 -6.13 -4.31
C ALA A 107 -0.68 -6.05 -4.61
N ASN A 108 -0.33 -5.30 -5.64
CA ASN A 108 1.04 -5.13 -6.09
C ASN A 108 1.26 -3.72 -6.69
N PRO A 109 2.51 -3.25 -6.79
CA PRO A 109 2.85 -1.90 -7.25
C PRO A 109 2.44 -1.58 -8.70
N TYR A 110 2.14 -2.59 -9.50
CA TYR A 110 1.82 -2.46 -10.93
C TYR A 110 0.33 -2.37 -11.21
N SER A 111 -0.53 -2.60 -10.22
CA SER A 111 -1.98 -2.47 -10.33
C SER A 111 -2.52 -1.44 -9.32
N ALA A 112 -3.62 -0.78 -9.66
CA ALA A 112 -4.27 0.17 -8.75
C ALA A 112 -4.85 -0.57 -7.53
N TYR A 113 -4.62 -0.02 -6.34
CA TYR A 113 -5.19 -0.46 -5.06
C TYR A 113 -5.20 0.73 -4.10
N ASN A 114 -6.07 0.69 -3.10
CA ASN A 114 -6.06 1.68 -2.02
C ASN A 114 -5.30 1.11 -0.80
N LEU A 115 -4.43 1.92 -0.21
CA LEU A 115 -3.80 1.61 1.07
C LEU A 115 -4.77 2.01 2.19
N LEU A 116 -5.14 1.05 3.02
CA LEU A 116 -6.08 1.17 4.12
C LEU A 116 -5.39 0.93 5.47
N GLY A 117 -6.15 1.15 6.54
CA GLY A 117 -5.66 1.08 7.90
C GLY A 117 -4.89 2.33 8.36
N PRO A 118 -4.33 2.31 9.58
CA PRO A 118 -4.20 1.14 10.46
C PRO A 118 -5.53 0.76 11.13
N ASP A 119 -6.03 -0.44 10.84
CA ASP A 119 -7.26 -0.97 11.45
C ASP A 119 -7.25 -2.52 11.52
N ALA A 120 -8.37 -3.12 11.95
CA ALA A 120 -8.53 -4.57 12.10
C ALA A 120 -9.17 -5.26 10.88
N ALA A 121 -9.40 -4.54 9.78
CA ALA A 121 -10.06 -5.04 8.56
C ALA A 121 -9.08 -5.67 7.56
N GLY A 122 -7.82 -5.87 7.95
CA GLY A 122 -6.79 -6.43 7.08
C GLY A 122 -6.90 -7.92 6.79
N HIS A 123 -7.83 -8.66 7.39
CA HIS A 123 -7.89 -10.11 7.18
C HIS A 123 -7.99 -10.49 5.70
N SER A 124 -7.07 -11.36 5.23
CA SER A 124 -6.92 -11.79 3.83
C SER A 124 -6.54 -10.69 2.82
N LYS A 125 -6.29 -9.45 3.26
CA LYS A 125 -5.90 -8.32 2.42
C LYS A 125 -4.38 -8.14 2.43
N ASN A 126 -3.71 -8.79 1.48
CA ASN A 126 -2.26 -8.83 1.45
C ASN A 126 -1.68 -8.15 0.21
N TRP A 127 -0.51 -7.54 0.38
CA TRP A 127 0.38 -7.34 -0.74
C TRP A 127 1.09 -8.64 -1.06
N THR A 128 1.27 -8.95 -2.33
CA THR A 128 1.91 -10.20 -2.75
C THR A 128 2.96 -9.94 -3.83
N ILE A 129 4.21 -10.27 -3.52
CA ILE A 129 5.33 -10.26 -4.47
C ILE A 129 5.23 -11.52 -5.32
N GLY A 130 5.43 -11.41 -6.63
CA GLY A 130 5.45 -12.56 -7.57
C GLY A 130 4.14 -12.78 -8.33
N LYS A 131 3.07 -12.05 -7.99
CA LYS A 131 1.79 -12.11 -8.72
C LYS A 131 1.78 -11.33 -10.03
N HIS A 132 2.77 -10.46 -10.28
CA HIS A 132 2.83 -9.68 -11.51
C HIS A 132 4.11 -9.99 -12.31
N ALA A 133 4.00 -10.11 -13.63
CA ALA A 133 5.14 -10.46 -14.50
C ALA A 133 6.33 -9.49 -14.38
N CYS A 134 6.08 -8.22 -14.06
CA CYS A 134 7.13 -7.23 -13.83
C CYS A 134 8.00 -7.49 -12.60
N ASP A 135 7.55 -8.32 -11.64
CA ASP A 135 8.36 -8.72 -10.50
C ASP A 135 9.60 -9.50 -10.92
N LYS A 136 9.52 -10.26 -12.03
CA LYS A 136 10.55 -11.23 -12.44
C LYS A 136 10.91 -12.18 -11.29
N ALA A 137 9.88 -12.68 -10.62
CA ALA A 137 10.02 -13.54 -9.45
C ALA A 137 10.77 -14.83 -9.80
N ALA A 138 11.67 -15.21 -8.90
CA ALA A 138 12.47 -16.42 -8.98
C ALA A 138 12.69 -16.93 -7.56
N GLU A 139 12.86 -18.23 -7.41
CA GLU A 139 13.18 -18.84 -6.13
C GLU A 139 14.47 -18.22 -5.58
N GLY A 140 14.45 -17.85 -4.31
CA GLY A 140 15.59 -17.23 -3.64
C GLY A 140 15.87 -15.78 -4.03
N ALA A 141 15.11 -15.18 -4.95
CA ALA A 141 15.16 -13.75 -5.22
C ALA A 141 14.84 -12.95 -3.94
N ARG A 142 15.56 -11.86 -3.73
CA ARG A 142 15.33 -10.93 -2.62
C ARG A 142 14.64 -9.68 -3.15
N TYR A 143 13.73 -9.14 -2.35
CA TYR A 143 13.02 -7.92 -2.66
C TYR A 143 13.05 -7.01 -1.44
N ARG A 144 13.47 -5.77 -1.68
CA ARG A 144 13.41 -4.70 -0.69
C ARG A 144 12.03 -4.07 -0.71
N VAL A 145 11.18 -4.49 0.21
CA VAL A 145 9.88 -3.84 0.48
C VAL A 145 10.12 -2.47 1.09
N SER A 146 9.34 -1.48 0.66
CA SER A 146 9.39 -0.10 1.15
C SER A 146 7.99 0.45 1.39
N LEU A 147 7.77 1.10 2.53
CA LEU A 147 6.62 1.94 2.84
C LEU A 147 7.08 3.39 2.91
N SER A 148 6.71 4.16 1.89
CA SER A 148 6.95 5.62 1.87
C SER A 148 5.88 6.37 2.65
N LEU A 149 6.25 7.50 3.24
CA LEU A 149 5.34 8.38 3.98
C LEU A 149 5.06 9.67 3.22
N MET A 150 3.94 10.30 3.55
CA MET A 150 3.67 11.71 3.25
C MET A 150 4.42 12.62 4.23
N GLU A 151 4.48 13.93 3.96
CA GLU A 151 5.20 14.90 4.82
C GLU A 151 4.64 14.98 6.24
N ASP A 152 3.35 14.73 6.39
CA ASP A 152 2.62 14.69 7.66
C ASP A 152 2.79 13.35 8.42
N GLY A 153 3.52 12.39 7.84
CA GLY A 153 3.80 11.08 8.44
C GLY A 153 2.77 9.99 8.11
N ASN A 154 1.72 10.29 7.34
CA ASN A 154 0.75 9.28 6.90
C ASN A 154 1.36 8.30 5.89
N PRO A 155 0.86 7.05 5.83
CA PRO A 155 1.30 6.10 4.82
C PRO A 155 0.96 6.60 3.41
N LYS A 156 1.95 6.59 2.51
CA LYS A 156 1.78 7.04 1.12
C LYS A 156 1.62 5.87 0.17
N LYS A 157 2.57 4.93 0.18
CA LYS A 157 2.62 3.82 -0.79
C LYS A 157 3.55 2.70 -0.31
N VAL A 158 3.11 1.46 -0.53
CA VAL A 158 3.95 0.26 -0.47
C VAL A 158 4.50 -0.06 -1.87
N ASN A 159 5.79 -0.34 -1.95
CA ASN A 159 6.50 -0.74 -3.17
C ASN A 159 7.58 -1.78 -2.85
N TRP A 160 8.15 -2.40 -3.88
CA TRP A 160 9.34 -3.23 -3.73
C TRP A 160 10.25 -3.18 -4.95
N THR A 161 11.54 -3.40 -4.71
CA THR A 161 12.55 -3.53 -5.75
C THR A 161 13.35 -4.80 -5.53
N LYS A 162 13.63 -5.53 -6.63
CA LYS A 162 14.49 -6.71 -6.61
C LYS A 162 15.95 -6.33 -6.39
#